data_AF-A0A9E5TUP8-F1
#
_entry.id   AF-A0A9E5TUP8-F1
#
_cell.length_a   1.000
_cell.length_b   1.000
_cell.length_c   1.000
_cell.angle_alpha   90.00
_cell.angle_beta   90.00
_cell.angle_gamma   90.00
#
_symmetry.space_group_name_H-M   'P 1'
#
loop_
_entity.id
_entity.type
_entity.pdbx_description
1 polymer ?
#
loop_
_entity_poly.entity_id
_entity_poly.type
_entity_poly.pdbx_seq_one_letter_code
_entity_poly.pdbx_strand_id
1 'polypeptide(L)' 'TVELPVLGDVPFEVVLGGADEWNTTLGMRHVFSEKASLSFEVGFGDREHTLFNFTYRP' A
#
# COMPACT_ATOMS: atom_id res chain seq x y z
N THR A 1 5.32 -23.50 -0.08
CA THR A 1 5.50 -23.02 -1.47
C THR A 1 4.14 -23.01 -2.13
N VAL A 2 3.86 -21.99 -2.93
CA VAL A 2 2.59 -21.84 -3.65
C VAL A 2 2.96 -21.87 -5.12
N GLU A 3 2.29 -22.74 -5.86
CA GLU A 3 2.51 -22.85 -7.29
C GLU A 3 1.91 -21.64 -7.99
N LEU A 4 2.80 -20.80 -8.56
CA LEU A 4 2.38 -19.69 -9.41
C LEU A 4 2.50 -20.11 -10.87
N PRO A 5 1.46 -19.87 -11.70
CA PRO A 5 1.55 -20.13 -13.13
C PRO A 5 2.80 -19.45 -13.72
N VAL A 6 3.59 -20.18 -14.51
CA VAL A 6 4.85 -19.75 -15.17
C VAL A 6 6.09 -19.68 -14.26
N LEU A 7 5.95 -19.47 -12.95
CA LEU A 7 7.09 -19.23 -12.05
C LEU A 7 7.47 -20.44 -11.17
N GLY A 8 6.64 -21.49 -11.11
CA GLY A 8 6.91 -22.69 -10.32
C GLY A 8 6.70 -22.49 -8.81
N ASP A 9 7.32 -23.35 -7.99
CA ASP A 9 7.27 -23.26 -6.53
C ASP A 9 8.04 -22.04 -6.02
N VAL A 10 7.32 -20.97 -5.70
CA VAL A 10 7.94 -19.79 -5.10
C VAL A 10 7.99 -19.98 -3.57
N PRO A 11 9.19 -19.84 -2.94
CA PRO A 11 9.27 -19.80 -1.50
C PRO A 11 8.57 -18.53 -1.01
N PHE A 12 7.52 -18.72 -0.23
CA PHE A 12 6.86 -17.63 0.48
C PHE A 12 6.80 -18.02 1.95
N GLU A 13 7.20 -17.08 2.79
CA GLU A 13 7.13 -17.20 4.23
C GLU A 13 5.84 -16.51 4.69
N VAL A 14 4.93 -17.27 5.28
CA VAL A 14 3.72 -16.70 5.88
C VAL A 14 4.07 -16.23 7.27
N VAL A 15 4.44 -14.96 7.38
CA VAL A 15 4.54 -14.29 8.67
C VAL A 15 3.11 -13.98 9.13
N LEU A 16 2.56 -14.84 9.98
CA LEU A 16 1.26 -14.62 10.63
C LEU A 16 1.46 -13.54 11.68
N GLY A 17 1.01 -12.31 11.35
CA GLY A 17 1.11 -11.09 12.15
C GLY A 17 1.49 -11.31 13.61
N GLY A 18 2.80 -11.35 13.87
CA GLY A 18 3.31 -11.27 15.22
C GLY A 18 2.95 -9.90 15.79
N ALA A 19 2.90 -9.78 17.12
CA ALA A 19 2.77 -8.46 17.74
C ALA A 19 3.93 -7.50 17.38
N ASP A 20 5.00 -8.06 16.81
CA ASP A 20 6.18 -7.37 16.33
C ASP A 20 5.96 -6.75 14.94
N GLU A 21 5.13 -7.36 14.08
CA GLU A 21 4.78 -6.83 12.76
C GLU A 21 3.46 -6.04 12.78
N TRP A 22 3.56 -4.72 12.91
CA TRP A 22 2.43 -3.80 12.84
C TRP A 22 2.63 -2.82 11.69
N ASN A 23 1.56 -2.53 10.94
CA ASN A 23 1.55 -1.50 9.91
C ASN A 23 0.37 -0.57 10.17
N THR A 24 0.64 0.73 10.28
CA THR A 24 -0.39 1.78 10.33
C THR A 24 -0.19 2.75 9.20
N THR A 25 -1.26 3.40 8.78
CA THR A 25 -1.20 4.35 7.67
C THR A 25 -2.12 5.52 7.96
N LEU A 26 -1.59 6.72 7.80
CA LEU A 26 -2.30 7.98 7.94
C LEU A 26 -2.34 8.66 6.58
N GLY A 27 -3.55 8.98 6.12
CA GLY A 27 -3.76 9.60 4.83
C GLY A 27 -4.69 10.80 4.92
N MET A 28 -4.42 11.80 4.08
CA MET A 28 -5.31 12.92 3.82
C MET A 28 -5.63 12.97 2.33
N ARG A 29 -6.90 13.28 2.03
CA ARG A 29 -7.36 13.48 0.66
C ARG A 29 -8.12 14.79 0.57
N HIS A 30 -7.74 15.61 -0.40
CA HIS A 30 -8.48 16.80 -0.79
C HIS A 30 -9.09 16.59 -2.18
N VAL A 31 -10.39 16.85 -2.29
CA VAL A 31 -11.13 16.73 -3.54
C VAL A 31 -11.48 18.13 -4.00
N PHE A 32 -10.87 18.56 -5.11
CA PHE A 32 -11.17 19.87 -5.72
C PHE A 32 -12.45 19.79 -6.56
N SER A 33 -12.63 18.67 -7.26
CA SER A 33 -13.85 18.31 -8.02
C SER A 33 -13.89 16.81 -8.29
N GLU A 34 -14.97 16.30 -8.88
CA GLU A 34 -15.05 14.91 -9.36
C GLU A 34 -13.94 14.55 -10.36
N LYS A 35 -13.36 15.58 -11.01
CA LYS A 35 -12.30 15.44 -12.00
C LYS A 35 -10.90 15.64 -11.42
N ALA A 36 -10.76 16.23 -10.24
CA ALA A 36 -9.47 16.61 -9.68
C ALA A 36 -9.40 16.31 -8.19
N SER A 37 -8.47 15.43 -7.80
CA SER A 37 -8.21 15.14 -6.38
C SER A 37 -6.73 14.95 -6.10
N LEU A 38 -6.34 15.35 -4.89
CA LEU A 38 -5.02 15.19 -4.34
C LEU A 38 -5.11 14.28 -3.11
N SER A 39 -4.23 13.29 -3.01
CA SER A 39 -4.08 12.48 -1.80
C SER A 39 -2.63 12.36 -1.39
N PHE A 40 -2.42 12.39 -0.09
CA PHE A 40 -1.13 12.17 0.56
C PHE A 40 -1.31 11.11 1.63
N GLU A 41 -0.38 10.18 1.70
CA GLU A 41 -0.41 9.06 2.63
C GLU A 41 0.99 8.77 3.17
N VAL A 42 1.07 8.46 4.46
CA VAL A 42 2.29 8.03 5.14
C VAL A 42 2.01 6.74 5.92
N GLY A 43 2.80 5.72 5.67
CA GLY A 43 2.79 4.44 6.37
C GLY A 43 3.92 4.36 7.39
N PHE A 44 3.63 3.79 8.56
CA PHE A 44 4.59 3.53 9.63
C PHE A 44 4.45 2.08 10.12
N GLY A 45 5.52 1.51 10.65
CA GLY A 45 5.56 0.10 11.04
C GLY A 45 6.72 -0.63 10.35
N ASP A 46 6.52 -1.90 10.00
CA ASP A 46 7.51 -2.67 9.22
C ASP A 46 7.65 -2.17 7.79
N ARG A 47 6.60 -1.51 7.28
CA ARG A 47 6.59 -0.90 5.97
C ARG A 47 6.43 0.60 6.08
N GLU A 48 7.57 1.29 6.05
CA GLU A 48 7.60 2.74 5.92
C GLU A 48 7.40 3.13 4.44
N HIS A 49 6.36 3.91 4.17
CA HIS A 49 6.12 4.44 2.83
C HIS A 49 5.52 5.85 2.88
N THR A 50 5.75 6.60 1.81
CA THR A 50 5.10 7.90 1.57
C THR A 50 4.55 7.89 0.17
N LEU A 51 3.26 8.20 0.03
CA LEU A 51 2.57 8.20 -1.25
C LEU A 51 1.94 9.56 -1.50
N PHE A 52 2.27 10.13 -2.66
CA PHE A 52 1.70 11.36 -3.16
C PHE A 52 1.02 11.05 -4.49
N ASN A 53 -0.28 11.37 -4.60
CA ASN A 53 -1.05 11.12 -5.80
C ASN A 53 -1.91 12.34 -6.15
N PHE A 54 -1.70 12.86 -7.35
CA PHE A 54 -2.54 13.87 -7.97
C PHE A 54 -3.25 13.25 -9.17
N THR A 55 -4.58 13.27 -9.14
CA THR A 55 -5.43 12.76 -10.21
C THR A 55 -6.16 13.92 -10.88
N TYR A 56 -6.09 13.99 -12.21
CA TYR A 56 -6.84 14.93 -13.03
C TYR A 56 -7.46 14.20 -14.23
N ARG A 57 -8.76 14.39 -14.46
CA ARG A 57 -9.47 13.91 -15.64
C ARG A 57 -9.91 15.12 -16.48
N PRO A 58 -9.50 15.22 -17.76
CA PRO A 58 -9.99 16.27 -18.66
C PRO A 58 -11.52 16.21 -18.86
#